data_AF-A0A6A6H6M7-F1
#
_entry.id   AF-A0A6A6H6M7-F1
#
_cell.length_a   1.000
_cell.length_b   1.000
_cell.length_c   1.000
_cell.angle_alpha   90.00
_cell.angle_beta   90.00
_cell.angle_gamma   90.00
#
_symmetry.space_group_name_H-M   'P 1'
#
loop_
_entity.id
_entity.type
_entity.pdbx_description
1 polymer ?
#
loop_
_entity_poly.entity_id
_entity_poly.type
_entity_poly.pdbx_seq_one_letter_code
_entity_poly.pdbx_strand_id
1 'polypeptide(L)'
;MLSQRRVRGIAVVVVVSILMVIYITTAAQSTQTSEFYTRTVAALDRKAKAARQEAADLEIKQRIAVREKIAQVNTDQDEKPPTEAEKLHAITGEKGAAQKPIIAPKKDDDSSEGEKSVAGRKKMKDDKYTEEGVAKVGNTEKGSSTTDKDETEEEHAVEVELNSILKRSPIIIFSKTYCPFSKKAKHILVEKYKIIPAPYVVELDEHPLGKLLQTALGKMTGRKTVPNVLINGKSIGGGDDVAALDDGKGSIMETVKSMGGKRIMTAELRKEETKPEMRRKAKRSMR
;
A
#
# COMPACT_ATOMS: atom_id res chain seq x y z
N MET A 1 65.22 -11.38 -23.57
CA MET A 1 64.07 -11.85 -24.38
C MET A 1 63.23 -12.78 -23.53
N LEU A 2 61.93 -12.51 -23.33
CA LEU A 2 61.08 -13.41 -22.53
C LEU A 2 60.94 -14.75 -23.25
N SER A 3 61.08 -15.86 -22.52
CA SER A 3 60.94 -17.23 -23.05
C SER A 3 59.63 -17.39 -23.81
N GLN A 4 59.68 -18.02 -25.00
CA GLN A 4 58.54 -18.20 -25.91
C GLN A 4 57.33 -18.85 -25.23
N ARG A 5 57.54 -19.69 -24.21
CA ARG A 5 56.47 -20.30 -23.40
C ARG A 5 55.76 -19.28 -22.50
N ARG A 6 56.49 -18.31 -21.95
CA ARG A 6 55.95 -17.22 -21.12
C ARG A 6 55.19 -16.20 -21.97
N VAL A 7 55.69 -15.89 -23.16
CA VAL A 7 55.01 -14.99 -24.11
C VAL A 7 53.67 -15.57 -24.56
N ARG A 8 53.61 -16.87 -24.85
CA ARG A 8 52.36 -17.57 -25.18
C ARG A 8 51.37 -17.59 -24.01
N GLY A 9 51.85 -17.83 -22.79
CA GLY A 9 51.00 -17.76 -21.59
C GLY A 9 50.38 -16.37 -21.38
N ILE A 10 51.19 -15.32 -21.51
CA ILE A 10 50.71 -13.93 -21.37
C ILE A 10 49.71 -13.57 -22.48
N ALA A 11 49.98 -13.97 -23.73
CA ALA A 11 49.05 -13.72 -24.84
C ALA A 11 47.67 -14.36 -24.62
N VAL A 12 47.61 -15.58 -24.09
CA VAL A 12 46.34 -16.25 -23.78
C VAL A 12 45.60 -15.52 -22.67
N VAL A 13 46.28 -15.09 -21.60
CA VAL A 13 45.66 -14.34 -20.51
C VAL A 13 45.10 -13.01 -20.99
N VAL A 14 45.82 -12.29 -21.85
CA VAL A 14 45.35 -11.03 -22.44
C VAL A 14 44.10 -11.27 -23.29
N VAL A 15 44.08 -12.29 -24.14
CA VAL A 15 42.90 -12.63 -24.96
C VAL A 15 41.70 -12.99 -24.09
N VAL A 16 41.88 -13.81 -23.06
CA VAL A 16 40.80 -14.18 -22.12
C VAL A 16 40.27 -12.95 -21.37
N SER A 17 41.16 -12.04 -20.95
CA SER A 17 40.76 -10.80 -20.28
C SER A 17 39.95 -9.89 -21.20
N ILE A 18 40.33 -9.77 -22.48
CA ILE A 18 39.60 -8.99 -23.47
C ILE A 18 38.23 -9.61 -23.73
N LEU A 19 38.14 -10.93 -23.88
CA LEU A 19 36.86 -11.63 -24.05
C LEU A 19 35.93 -11.47 -22.84
N MET A 20 36.49 -11.49 -21.63
CA MET A 20 35.73 -11.27 -20.40
C MET A 20 35.21 -9.84 -20.29
N VAL A 21 36.02 -8.84 -20.66
CA VAL A 21 35.59 -7.43 -20.71
C VAL A 21 34.51 -7.24 -21.78
N ILE A 22 34.65 -7.83 -22.96
CA ILE A 22 33.64 -7.79 -24.02
C ILE A 22 32.34 -8.44 -23.52
N TYR A 23 32.41 -9.60 -22.87
CA TYR A 23 31.23 -10.29 -22.32
C TYR A 23 30.49 -9.46 -21.27
N ILE A 24 31.22 -8.82 -20.34
CA ILE A 24 30.61 -7.96 -19.31
C ILE A 24 29.99 -6.71 -19.96
N THR A 25 30.64 -6.14 -20.98
CA THR A 25 30.15 -4.94 -21.66
C THR A 25 28.93 -5.21 -22.54
N THR A 26 28.87 -6.36 -23.21
CA THR A 26 27.68 -6.77 -23.99
C THR A 26 26.52 -7.19 -23.09
N ALA A 27 26.78 -7.82 -21.95
CA ALA A 27 25.75 -8.14 -20.95
C ALA A 27 25.11 -6.88 -20.33
N ALA A 28 25.79 -5.74 -20.35
CA ALA A 28 25.25 -4.48 -19.85
C ALA A 28 24.24 -3.81 -20.80
N GLN A 29 24.22 -4.17 -22.09
CA GLN A 29 23.32 -3.55 -23.08
C GLN A 29 21.96 -4.26 -23.24
N SER A 30 21.76 -5.43 -22.60
CA SER A 30 20.53 -6.23 -22.79
C SER A 30 19.39 -5.95 -21.78
N THR A 31 19.55 -4.99 -20.86
CA THR A 31 18.55 -4.73 -19.80
C THR A 31 17.62 -3.53 -20.08
N GLN A 32 17.91 -2.68 -21.07
CA GLN A 32 17.10 -1.50 -21.37
C GLN A 32 16.00 -1.69 -22.44
N THR A 33 15.97 -2.81 -23.16
CA THR A 33 14.93 -3.08 -24.18
C THR A 33 13.81 -3.98 -23.67
N SER A 34 13.79 -4.32 -22.38
CA SER A 34 12.68 -5.11 -21.84
C SER A 34 11.40 -4.26 -21.79
N GLU A 35 10.33 -4.75 -22.42
CA GLU A 35 9.00 -4.11 -22.39
C GLU A 35 8.51 -3.83 -20.96
N PHE A 36 8.95 -4.64 -20.00
CA PHE A 36 8.62 -4.47 -18.59
C PHE A 36 9.21 -3.18 -18.00
N TYR A 37 10.46 -2.85 -18.34
CA TYR A 37 11.13 -1.65 -17.84
C TYR A 37 10.50 -0.37 -18.43
N THR A 38 10.22 -0.35 -19.73
CA THR A 38 9.58 0.81 -20.37
C THR A 38 8.15 1.02 -19.89
N ARG A 39 7.38 -0.06 -19.68
CA ARG A 39 6.02 0.03 -19.14
C ARG A 39 5.99 0.51 -17.69
N THR A 40 6.91 0.04 -16.84
CA THR A 40 6.97 0.48 -15.43
C THR A 40 7.42 1.94 -15.30
N VAL A 41 8.41 2.37 -16.08
CA VAL A 41 8.84 3.77 -16.09
C VAL A 41 7.75 4.68 -16.65
N ALA A 42 7.08 4.28 -17.74
CA ALA A 42 5.96 5.05 -18.29
C ALA A 42 4.77 5.13 -17.32
N ALA A 43 4.46 4.05 -16.59
CA ALA A 43 3.41 4.05 -15.57
C ALA A 43 3.76 4.97 -14.39
N LEU A 44 5.01 4.98 -13.94
CA LEU A 44 5.49 5.88 -12.89
C LEU A 44 5.45 7.35 -13.34
N ASP A 45 5.86 7.64 -14.57
CA ASP A 45 5.84 9.01 -15.12
C ASP A 45 4.40 9.52 -15.31
N ARG A 46 3.47 8.67 -15.76
CA ARG A 46 2.05 9.01 -15.83
C ARG A 46 1.47 9.29 -14.45
N LYS A 47 1.81 8.48 -13.44
CA LYS A 47 1.37 8.69 -12.06
C LYS A 47 1.95 9.98 -11.48
N ALA A 48 3.21 10.30 -11.77
CA ALA A 48 3.84 11.54 -11.34
C ALA A 48 3.20 12.78 -12.01
N LYS A 49 2.85 12.69 -13.30
CA LYS A 49 2.15 13.75 -14.02
C LYS A 49 0.72 13.96 -13.51
N ALA A 50 -0.02 12.89 -13.26
CA ALA A 50 -1.35 12.96 -12.68
C ALA A 50 -1.33 13.61 -11.28
N ALA A 51 -0.39 13.21 -10.41
CA ALA A 51 -0.23 13.82 -9.09
C ALA A 51 0.14 15.32 -9.16
N ARG A 52 0.92 15.74 -10.16
CA ARG A 52 1.24 17.16 -10.38
C ARG A 52 0.04 17.96 -10.90
N GLN A 53 -0.76 17.36 -11.78
CA GLN A 53 -2.00 17.97 -12.27
C GLN A 53 -3.02 18.13 -11.13
N GLU A 54 -3.19 17.10 -10.32
CA GLU A 54 -4.07 17.14 -9.14
C GLU A 54 -3.62 18.22 -8.14
N ALA A 55 -2.31 18.36 -7.90
CA ALA A 55 -1.78 19.43 -7.06
C ALA A 55 -2.04 20.82 -7.65
N ALA A 56 -1.89 21.00 -8.96
CA ALA A 56 -2.17 22.26 -9.64
C ALA A 56 -3.67 22.61 -9.63
N ASP A 57 -4.54 21.62 -9.83
CA ASP A 57 -5.99 21.78 -9.80
C ASP A 57 -6.50 22.13 -8.39
N LEU A 58 -5.90 21.53 -7.35
CA LEU A 58 -6.15 21.90 -5.96
C LEU A 58 -5.72 23.34 -5.67
N GLU A 59 -4.57 23.79 -6.18
CA GLU A 59 -4.10 25.17 -6.03
C GLU A 59 -5.03 26.16 -6.74
N ILE A 60 -5.47 25.84 -7.96
CA ILE A 60 -6.43 26.66 -8.72
C ILE A 60 -7.77 26.74 -7.96
N LYS A 61 -8.26 25.60 -7.46
CA LYS A 61 -9.52 25.55 -6.69
C LYS A 61 -9.43 26.37 -5.40
N GLN A 62 -8.29 26.33 -4.71
CA GLN A 62 -8.05 27.17 -3.53
C GLN A 62 -8.04 28.67 -3.88
N ARG A 63 -7.38 29.06 -4.98
CA ARG A 63 -7.35 30.45 -5.45
C ARG A 63 -8.73 30.97 -5.86
N ILE A 64 -9.53 30.14 -6.54
CA ILE A 64 -10.93 30.48 -6.91
C ILE A 64 -11.78 30.65 -5.64
N ALA A 65 -11.67 29.72 -4.69
CA ALA A 65 -12.42 29.80 -3.43
C ALA A 65 -12.05 31.04 -2.59
N VAL A 66 -10.78 31.45 -2.57
CA VAL A 66 -10.36 32.69 -1.90
C VAL A 66 -10.94 33.91 -2.62
N ARG A 67 -10.94 33.92 -3.96
CA ARG A 67 -11.50 35.03 -4.74
C ARG A 67 -13.01 35.17 -4.56
N GLU A 68 -13.72 34.05 -4.49
CA GLU A 68 -15.16 34.02 -4.22
C GLU A 68 -15.49 34.55 -2.82
N LYS A 69 -14.70 34.16 -1.81
CA LYS A 69 -14.82 34.69 -0.45
C LYS A 69 -14.54 36.19 -0.37
N ILE A 70 -13.53 36.70 -1.09
CA ILE A 70 -13.24 38.14 -1.17
C ILE A 70 -14.36 38.89 -1.88
N ALA A 71 -14.95 38.32 -2.93
CA ALA A 71 -16.10 38.91 -3.62
C ALA A 71 -17.34 38.99 -2.72
N GLN A 72 -17.59 37.98 -1.89
CA GLN A 72 -18.68 37.99 -0.91
C GLN A 72 -18.47 39.07 0.18
N VAL A 73 -17.23 39.29 0.63
CA VAL A 73 -16.89 40.32 1.64
C VAL A 73 -17.08 41.75 1.13
N ASN A 74 -17.03 41.99 -0.19
CA ASN A 74 -17.25 43.31 -0.79
C ASN A 74 -18.72 43.61 -1.13
N THR A 75 -19.69 42.83 -0.64
CA THR A 75 -21.12 43.01 -0.98
C THR A 75 -21.95 43.71 0.11
N ASP A 76 -21.35 44.15 1.22
CA ASP A 76 -22.10 44.72 2.37
C ASP A 76 -21.86 46.22 2.65
N GLN A 77 -21.28 46.99 1.73
CA GLN A 77 -21.32 48.45 1.81
C GLN A 77 -21.58 49.06 0.44
N ASP A 78 -22.80 49.57 0.21
CA ASP A 78 -23.04 51.01 -0.01
C ASP A 78 -24.50 51.33 -0.36
N GLU A 79 -25.15 52.04 0.56
CA GLU A 79 -26.36 52.86 0.34
C GLU A 79 -25.93 54.24 -0.23
N LYS A 80 -26.32 54.53 -1.48
CA LYS A 80 -26.48 55.84 -2.17
C LYS A 80 -25.31 56.88 -2.25
N PRO A 81 -25.31 57.73 -3.31
CA PRO A 81 -24.11 58.35 -3.89
C PRO A 81 -23.86 59.79 -3.42
N PRO A 82 -22.70 60.38 -3.78
CA PRO A 82 -22.65 61.81 -4.00
C PRO A 82 -22.11 62.23 -5.37
N THR A 83 -22.74 63.29 -5.82
CA THR A 83 -22.59 64.15 -6.99
C THR A 83 -21.18 64.75 -7.13
N GLU A 84 -20.74 64.86 -8.38
CA GLU A 84 -19.71 65.83 -8.80
C GLU A 84 -20.16 67.25 -8.46
N ALA A 85 -19.32 68.02 -7.75
CA ALA A 85 -18.88 69.36 -8.17
C ALA A 85 -17.99 70.02 -7.11
N GLU A 86 -16.94 70.67 -7.62
CA GLU A 86 -16.09 71.70 -6.99
C GLU A 86 -14.88 71.21 -6.17
N LYS A 87 -13.69 71.16 -6.79
CA LYS A 87 -12.71 72.27 -7.00
C LYS A 87 -11.88 72.50 -5.73
N LEU A 88 -10.58 72.80 -5.72
CA LEU A 88 -9.52 73.00 -6.71
C LEU A 88 -8.24 73.24 -5.85
N HIS A 89 -7.08 72.71 -6.26
CA HIS A 89 -5.71 73.28 -6.06
C HIS A 89 -5.22 73.52 -4.59
N ALA A 90 -3.96 73.40 -4.18
CA ALA A 90 -2.68 73.34 -4.86
C ALA A 90 -1.58 73.02 -3.80
N ILE A 91 -0.49 72.40 -4.27
CA ILE A 91 0.92 72.61 -3.84
C ILE A 91 1.44 71.82 -2.61
N THR A 92 2.38 70.94 -2.95
CA THR A 92 3.56 70.40 -2.24
C THR A 92 3.42 69.32 -1.15
N GLY A 93 4.05 68.16 -1.41
CA GLY A 93 4.46 67.21 -0.35
C GLY A 93 4.67 65.76 -0.79
N GLU A 94 5.80 65.49 -1.46
CA GLU A 94 6.58 64.23 -1.48
C GLU A 94 6.06 62.87 -2.05
N LYS A 95 6.90 62.37 -2.97
CA LYS A 95 7.41 60.99 -3.18
C LYS A 95 6.53 59.93 -3.89
N GLY A 96 7.05 59.48 -5.04
CA GLY A 96 7.07 58.06 -5.41
C GLY A 96 6.60 57.72 -6.82
N ALA A 97 7.56 57.57 -7.75
CA ALA A 97 7.46 57.08 -9.14
C ALA A 97 6.54 55.85 -9.33
N ALA A 98 5.56 55.88 -10.26
CA ALA A 98 5.66 55.57 -11.71
C ALA A 98 6.18 54.15 -12.02
N GLN A 99 5.66 53.35 -12.94
CA GLN A 99 4.40 53.22 -13.70
C GLN A 99 4.49 51.81 -14.37
N LYS A 100 3.33 51.19 -14.61
CA LYS A 100 3.07 49.97 -15.43
C LYS A 100 3.46 50.18 -16.94
N PRO A 101 3.21 49.27 -17.93
CA PRO A 101 2.84 47.82 -17.97
C PRO A 101 3.57 47.01 -19.11
N ILE A 102 3.15 45.75 -19.44
CA ILE A 102 2.85 45.18 -20.81
C ILE A 102 3.31 43.72 -21.09
N ILE A 103 2.31 42.84 -21.38
CA ILE A 103 2.13 41.78 -22.43
C ILE A 103 3.10 40.56 -22.57
N ALA A 104 2.50 39.39 -22.83
CA ALA A 104 3.08 38.04 -23.07
C ALA A 104 3.57 37.82 -24.54
N PRO A 105 3.79 36.56 -25.01
CA PRO A 105 5.01 35.73 -24.96
C PRO A 105 5.65 35.51 -26.36
N LYS A 106 6.90 34.99 -26.45
CA LYS A 106 7.39 34.18 -27.60
C LYS A 106 8.70 33.42 -27.29
N LYS A 107 8.85 32.28 -27.99
CA LYS A 107 9.95 31.32 -27.99
C LYS A 107 11.15 31.81 -28.83
N ASP A 108 12.35 31.25 -28.57
CA ASP A 108 13.18 30.44 -29.50
C ASP A 108 14.68 30.45 -29.10
N ASP A 109 15.25 29.23 -29.03
CA ASP A 109 16.63 28.72 -29.25
C ASP A 109 17.95 29.27 -28.66
N ASP A 110 18.74 28.28 -28.21
CA ASP A 110 20.19 28.02 -28.34
C ASP A 110 21.24 28.41 -27.26
N SER A 111 22.08 27.38 -27.03
CA SER A 111 23.49 27.27 -26.57
C SER A 111 24.04 27.83 -25.22
N SER A 112 24.42 26.84 -24.39
CA SER A 112 25.70 26.57 -23.71
C SER A 112 26.27 27.39 -22.52
N GLU A 113 26.76 26.59 -21.56
CA GLU A 113 27.84 26.78 -20.56
C GLU A 113 27.67 27.72 -19.35
N GLY A 114 27.96 27.16 -18.16
CA GLY A 114 28.03 27.90 -16.91
C GLY A 114 27.92 27.01 -15.67
N GLU A 115 29.02 26.34 -15.34
CA GLU A 115 29.24 25.55 -14.12
C GLU A 115 28.86 26.30 -12.82
N LYS A 116 28.21 25.60 -11.88
CA LYS A 116 28.38 25.85 -10.43
C LYS A 116 28.35 24.51 -9.67
N SER A 117 29.53 24.10 -9.22
CA SER A 117 29.76 22.99 -8.29
C SER A 117 29.53 23.44 -6.85
N VAL A 118 28.77 22.68 -6.02
CA VAL A 118 28.94 22.67 -4.56
C VAL A 118 28.58 21.30 -3.95
N ALA A 119 29.63 20.57 -3.59
CA ALA A 119 29.85 19.71 -2.42
C ALA A 119 28.76 18.76 -1.89
N GLY A 120 29.09 17.46 -1.80
CA GLY A 120 28.35 16.51 -0.95
C GLY A 120 28.65 15.02 -1.08
N ARG A 121 29.91 14.62 -1.32
CA ARG A 121 30.30 13.20 -1.39
C ARG A 121 30.39 12.60 0.02
N LYS A 122 29.48 11.69 0.40
CA LYS A 122 29.69 10.76 1.53
C LYS A 122 30.08 9.40 0.98
N LYS A 123 31.35 9.02 1.16
CA LYS A 123 31.85 7.66 0.92
C LYS A 123 31.33 6.72 2.01
N MET A 124 30.81 5.57 1.63
CA MET A 124 30.82 4.38 2.48
C MET A 124 31.55 3.26 1.74
N LYS A 125 32.30 2.50 2.53
CA LYS A 125 33.31 1.52 2.15
C LYS A 125 32.63 0.22 1.73
N ASP A 126 33.09 -0.35 0.62
CA ASP A 126 32.78 -1.72 0.24
C ASP A 126 33.79 -2.65 0.92
N ASP A 127 33.33 -3.40 1.93
CA ASP A 127 34.02 -4.59 2.41
C ASP A 127 33.47 -5.81 1.67
N LYS A 128 34.41 -6.54 1.07
CA LYS A 128 34.27 -7.75 0.25
C LYS A 128 34.11 -8.98 1.17
N TYR A 129 33.25 -9.95 0.83
CA TYR A 129 33.57 -11.40 0.79
C TYR A 129 32.37 -12.26 0.30
N THR A 130 32.61 -12.91 -0.85
CA THR A 130 32.18 -14.22 -1.40
C THR A 130 30.92 -14.96 -0.94
N GLU A 131 30.04 -15.20 -1.93
CA GLU A 131 29.45 -16.48 -2.40
C GLU A 131 29.26 -17.64 -1.41
N GLU A 132 28.01 -18.08 -1.25
CA GLU A 132 27.61 -19.49 -1.41
C GLU A 132 26.09 -19.54 -1.65
N GLY A 133 25.69 -20.20 -2.74
CA GLY A 133 24.34 -20.14 -3.28
C GLY A 133 23.30 -20.96 -2.53
N VAL A 134 22.03 -20.61 -2.70
CA VAL A 134 20.91 -21.54 -2.88
C VAL A 134 19.79 -20.77 -3.59
N ALA A 135 19.35 -21.29 -4.73
CA ALA A 135 18.17 -20.82 -5.45
C ALA A 135 16.95 -20.75 -4.52
N LYS A 136 16.28 -19.60 -4.47
CA LYS A 136 14.91 -19.53 -3.93
C LYS A 136 14.05 -18.63 -4.80
N VAL A 137 13.44 -19.30 -5.78
CA VAL A 137 12.10 -19.08 -6.34
C VAL A 137 11.39 -17.90 -5.68
N GLY A 138 11.55 -16.74 -6.29
CA GLY A 138 11.02 -15.47 -5.79
C GLY A 138 9.92 -14.97 -6.70
N ASN A 139 8.72 -14.92 -6.13
CA ASN A 139 7.56 -14.17 -6.58
C ASN A 139 6.81 -14.70 -7.81
N THR A 140 5.95 -15.68 -7.51
CA THR A 140 4.62 -15.81 -8.10
C THR A 140 4.05 -14.43 -8.39
N GLU A 141 3.82 -14.20 -9.67
CA GLU A 141 3.08 -13.10 -10.24
C GLU A 141 1.83 -12.85 -9.38
N LYS A 142 1.78 -11.69 -8.71
CA LYS A 142 0.50 -10.99 -8.57
C LYS A 142 0.09 -10.70 -10.00
N GLY A 143 -0.64 -11.64 -10.59
CA GLY A 143 -1.47 -11.41 -11.74
C GLY A 143 -2.43 -10.30 -11.36
N SER A 144 -2.01 -9.06 -11.61
CA SER A 144 -2.94 -7.99 -11.91
C SER A 144 -3.61 -8.45 -13.19
N SER A 145 -4.73 -9.14 -13.04
CA SER A 145 -5.64 -9.43 -14.13
C SER A 145 -5.96 -8.10 -14.77
N THR A 146 -5.32 -7.86 -15.92
CA THR A 146 -5.82 -6.96 -16.94
C THR A 146 -7.18 -7.48 -17.35
N THR A 147 -8.21 -6.90 -16.76
CA THR A 147 -9.55 -6.88 -17.32
C THR A 147 -10.06 -5.47 -17.09
N ASP A 148 -9.79 -4.60 -18.08
CA ASP A 148 -10.68 -3.49 -18.38
C ASP A 148 -12.04 -4.11 -18.73
N LYS A 149 -12.87 -4.31 -17.72
CA LYS A 149 -14.28 -4.67 -17.83
C LYS A 149 -15.01 -3.61 -17.02
N ASP A 150 -16.15 -3.14 -17.50
CA ASP A 150 -17.09 -2.34 -16.71
C ASP A 150 -17.31 -3.02 -15.34
N GLU A 151 -16.53 -2.62 -14.34
CA GLU A 151 -16.75 -3.02 -12.97
C GLU A 151 -17.99 -2.27 -12.52
N THR A 152 -19.04 -3.03 -12.20
CA THR A 152 -20.25 -2.42 -11.64
C THR A 152 -19.90 -1.70 -10.35
N GLU A 153 -20.55 -0.56 -10.07
CA GLU A 153 -20.32 0.21 -8.84
C GLU A 153 -20.46 -0.66 -7.57
N GLU A 154 -21.35 -1.66 -7.62
CA GLU A 154 -21.53 -2.65 -6.55
C GLU A 154 -20.33 -3.59 -6.38
N GLU A 155 -19.72 -4.08 -7.46
CA GLU A 155 -18.52 -4.91 -7.39
C GLU A 155 -17.34 -4.12 -6.82
N HIS A 156 -17.18 -2.87 -7.24
CA HIS A 156 -16.15 -1.99 -6.68
C HIS A 156 -16.35 -1.75 -5.18
N ALA A 157 -17.58 -1.46 -4.74
CA ALA A 157 -17.90 -1.28 -3.32
C ALA A 157 -17.60 -2.54 -2.49
N VAL A 158 -17.89 -3.73 -3.03
CA VAL A 158 -17.62 -5.02 -2.39
C VAL A 158 -16.12 -5.27 -2.26
N GLU A 159 -15.34 -4.94 -3.28
CA GLU A 159 -13.88 -5.07 -3.21
C GLU A 159 -13.26 -4.12 -2.20
N VAL A 160 -13.71 -2.86 -2.16
CA VAL A 160 -13.25 -1.90 -1.15
C VAL A 160 -13.57 -2.42 0.25
N GLU A 161 -14.79 -2.91 0.47
CA GLU A 161 -15.21 -3.40 1.78
C GLU A 161 -14.51 -4.70 2.18
N LEU A 162 -14.34 -5.65 1.25
CA LEU A 162 -13.57 -6.87 1.53
C LEU A 162 -12.12 -6.54 1.91
N ASN A 163 -11.50 -5.61 1.19
CA ASN A 163 -10.16 -5.13 1.51
C ASN A 163 -10.09 -4.38 2.85
N SER A 164 -11.15 -3.65 3.23
CA SER A 164 -11.26 -2.97 4.52
C SER A 164 -11.29 -4.00 5.66
N ILE A 165 -12.11 -5.05 5.51
CA ILE A 165 -12.25 -6.17 6.45
C ILE A 165 -10.92 -6.92 6.61
N LEU A 166 -10.26 -7.30 5.51
CA LEU A 166 -9.00 -8.05 5.53
C LEU A 166 -7.86 -7.30 6.22
N LYS A 167 -7.92 -5.97 6.30
CA LYS A 167 -6.92 -5.15 6.99
C LYS A 167 -7.14 -5.09 8.50
N ARG A 168 -8.37 -5.36 9.00
CA ARG A 168 -8.73 -5.25 10.43
C ARG A 168 -7.95 -6.21 11.33
N SER A 169 -7.80 -7.46 10.90
CA SER A 169 -7.05 -8.48 11.63
C SER A 169 -6.38 -9.46 10.67
N PRO A 170 -5.20 -10.02 11.00
CA PRO A 170 -4.61 -11.13 10.26
C PRO A 170 -5.51 -12.36 10.20
N ILE A 171 -6.39 -12.57 11.19
CA ILE A 171 -7.36 -13.66 11.18
C ILE A 171 -8.76 -13.08 11.04
N ILE A 172 -9.44 -13.44 9.95
CA ILE A 172 -10.83 -13.05 9.68
C ILE A 172 -11.70 -14.30 9.66
N ILE A 173 -12.84 -14.24 10.35
CA ILE A 173 -13.83 -15.32 10.39
C ILE A 173 -15.11 -14.79 9.74
N PHE A 174 -15.36 -15.19 8.50
CA PHE A 174 -16.66 -14.96 7.87
C PHE A 174 -17.65 -16.01 8.37
N SER A 175 -18.71 -15.55 9.00
CA SER A 175 -19.67 -16.34 9.78
C SER A 175 -21.11 -16.00 9.35
N LYS A 176 -22.06 -16.79 9.86
CA LYS A 176 -23.46 -16.38 9.96
C LYS A 176 -23.98 -16.69 11.36
N THR A 177 -24.83 -15.82 11.91
CA THR A 177 -25.30 -15.91 13.31
C THR A 177 -26.01 -17.23 13.62
N TYR A 178 -26.80 -17.74 12.67
CA TYR A 178 -27.60 -18.94 12.80
C TYR A 178 -26.82 -20.25 12.51
N CYS A 179 -25.61 -20.16 11.95
CA CYS A 179 -24.88 -21.34 11.48
C CYS A 179 -24.16 -22.08 12.63
N PRO A 180 -24.47 -23.37 12.89
CA PRO A 180 -23.83 -24.13 13.97
C PRO A 180 -22.32 -24.35 13.75
N PHE A 181 -21.90 -24.59 12.51
CA PHE A 181 -20.48 -24.71 12.16
C PHE A 181 -19.71 -23.41 12.42
N SER A 182 -20.34 -22.26 12.18
CA SER A 182 -19.74 -20.95 12.45
C SER A 182 -19.60 -20.70 13.95
N LYS A 183 -20.61 -21.09 14.75
CA LYS A 183 -20.52 -21.07 16.22
C LYS A 183 -19.35 -21.93 16.72
N LYS A 184 -19.18 -23.13 16.18
CA LYS A 184 -18.05 -24.03 16.52
C LYS A 184 -16.70 -23.39 16.20
N ALA A 185 -16.53 -22.83 15.00
CA ALA A 185 -15.28 -22.16 14.62
C ALA A 185 -14.97 -20.94 15.50
N LYS A 186 -15.99 -20.12 15.82
CA LYS A 186 -15.86 -18.97 16.73
C LYS A 186 -15.46 -19.42 18.14
N HIS A 187 -16.10 -20.45 18.67
CA HIS A 187 -15.73 -20.99 19.99
C HIS A 187 -14.26 -21.41 20.03
N ILE A 188 -13.78 -22.13 19.01
CA ILE A 188 -12.37 -22.54 18.94
C ILE A 188 -11.45 -21.31 18.86
N LEU A 189 -11.60 -20.47 17.83
CA LEU A 189 -10.62 -19.42 17.53
C LEU A 189 -10.70 -18.19 18.46
N VAL A 190 -11.88 -17.91 19.03
CA VAL A 190 -12.14 -16.73 19.86
C VAL A 190 -12.22 -17.07 21.34
N GLU A 191 -12.75 -18.23 21.73
CA GLU A 191 -12.95 -18.58 23.14
C GLU A 191 -11.86 -19.51 23.66
N LYS A 192 -11.52 -20.57 22.93
CA LYS A 192 -10.54 -21.59 23.35
C LYS A 192 -9.10 -21.12 23.23
N TYR A 193 -8.76 -20.38 22.18
CA TYR A 193 -7.41 -19.86 21.96
C TYR A 193 -7.30 -18.35 22.25
N LYS A 194 -6.18 -17.95 22.85
CA LYS A 194 -5.74 -16.57 22.98
C LYS A 194 -4.82 -16.25 21.80
N ILE A 195 -5.38 -15.59 20.79
CA ILE A 195 -4.66 -15.13 19.61
C ILE A 195 -4.52 -13.61 19.65
N ILE A 196 -3.31 -13.12 19.41
CA ILE A 196 -2.97 -11.70 19.38
C ILE A 196 -2.34 -11.38 18.01
N PRO A 197 -2.88 -10.42 17.26
CA PRO A 197 -4.13 -9.68 17.50
C PRO A 197 -5.38 -10.58 17.41
N ALA A 198 -6.48 -10.16 18.05
CA ALA A 198 -7.69 -10.95 18.14
C ALA A 198 -8.31 -11.22 16.75
N PRO A 199 -8.87 -12.42 16.50
CA PRO A 199 -9.61 -12.71 15.28
C PRO A 199 -10.78 -11.75 15.12
N TYR A 200 -11.02 -11.27 13.90
CA TYR A 200 -12.15 -10.40 13.59
C TYR A 200 -13.27 -11.22 12.95
N VAL A 201 -14.47 -11.13 13.52
CA VAL A 201 -15.65 -11.87 13.06
C VAL A 201 -16.52 -10.96 12.20
N VAL A 202 -16.95 -11.47 11.05
CA VAL A 202 -17.91 -10.80 10.16
C VAL A 202 -19.12 -11.70 9.98
N GLU A 203 -20.28 -11.25 10.48
CA GLU A 203 -21.55 -11.93 10.29
C GLU A 203 -22.16 -11.49 8.94
N LEU A 204 -22.05 -12.36 7.93
CA LEU A 204 -22.49 -12.07 6.56
C LEU A 204 -24.01 -11.95 6.42
N ASP A 205 -24.79 -12.44 7.37
CA ASP A 205 -26.24 -12.30 7.41
C ASP A 205 -26.70 -10.94 7.97
N GLU A 206 -25.86 -10.28 8.76
CA GLU A 206 -26.14 -8.94 9.31
C GLU A 206 -25.47 -7.82 8.51
N HIS A 207 -24.51 -8.17 7.65
CA HIS A 207 -23.78 -7.20 6.84
C HIS A 207 -24.58 -6.74 5.61
N PRO A 208 -24.68 -5.43 5.31
CA PRO A 208 -25.48 -4.93 4.18
C PRO A 208 -25.03 -5.52 2.83
N LEU A 209 -23.72 -5.63 2.62
CA LEU A 209 -23.13 -6.26 1.42
C LEU A 209 -22.91 -7.77 1.56
N GLY A 210 -23.51 -8.43 2.56
CA GLY A 210 -23.15 -9.79 2.96
C GLY A 210 -23.23 -10.86 1.87
N LYS A 211 -24.28 -10.84 1.04
CA LYS A 211 -24.45 -11.77 -0.09
C LYS A 211 -23.39 -11.55 -1.18
N LEU A 212 -23.07 -10.30 -1.47
CA LEU A 212 -22.05 -9.94 -2.46
C LEU A 212 -20.65 -10.28 -1.94
N LEU A 213 -20.36 -9.99 -0.67
CA LEU A 213 -19.13 -10.42 0.01
C LEU A 213 -18.98 -11.95 -0.03
N GLN A 214 -20.04 -12.71 0.25
CA GLN A 214 -20.00 -14.17 0.18
C GLN A 214 -19.65 -14.66 -1.24
N THR A 215 -20.17 -13.99 -2.26
CA THR A 215 -19.89 -14.30 -3.67
C THR A 215 -18.44 -13.97 -4.03
N ALA A 216 -17.95 -12.79 -3.63
CA ALA A 216 -16.56 -12.36 -3.81
C ALA A 216 -15.59 -13.30 -3.08
N LEU A 217 -15.90 -13.73 -1.85
CA LEU A 217 -15.15 -14.73 -1.11
C LEU A 217 -15.12 -16.08 -1.85
N GLY A 218 -16.25 -16.50 -2.41
CA GLY A 218 -16.32 -17.69 -3.26
C GLY A 218 -15.39 -17.61 -4.47
N LYS A 219 -15.28 -16.43 -5.12
CA LYS A 219 -14.35 -16.17 -6.23
C LYS A 219 -12.89 -16.16 -5.74
N MET A 220 -12.60 -15.50 -4.62
CA MET A 220 -11.24 -15.29 -4.09
C MET A 220 -10.64 -16.55 -3.45
N THR A 221 -11.44 -17.32 -2.71
CA THR A 221 -10.94 -18.44 -1.89
C THR A 221 -11.42 -19.81 -2.37
N GLY A 222 -12.30 -19.85 -3.38
CA GLY A 222 -12.96 -21.08 -3.84
C GLY A 222 -14.03 -21.62 -2.89
N ARG A 223 -14.28 -20.97 -1.74
CA ARG A 223 -15.20 -21.45 -0.70
C ARG A 223 -16.44 -20.56 -0.63
N LYS A 224 -17.59 -21.15 -1.01
CA LYS A 224 -18.90 -20.46 -1.01
C LYS A 224 -19.67 -20.62 0.31
N THR A 225 -19.19 -21.46 1.22
CA THR A 225 -19.88 -21.79 2.47
C THR A 225 -19.31 -21.04 3.67
N VAL A 226 -20.12 -20.89 4.71
CA VAL A 226 -19.69 -20.39 6.02
C VAL A 226 -19.59 -21.55 7.03
N PRO A 227 -18.67 -21.47 8.01
CA PRO A 227 -17.69 -20.40 8.16
C PRO A 227 -16.60 -20.49 7.09
N ASN A 228 -15.99 -19.35 6.76
CA ASN A 228 -14.79 -19.28 5.93
C ASN A 228 -13.73 -18.50 6.73
N VAL A 229 -12.73 -19.22 7.23
CA VAL A 229 -11.67 -18.64 8.07
C VAL A 229 -10.45 -18.33 7.22
N LEU A 230 -10.02 -17.06 7.27
CA LEU A 230 -8.87 -16.58 6.53
C LEU A 230 -7.72 -16.21 7.48
N ILE A 231 -6.51 -16.59 7.11
CA ILE A 231 -5.27 -16.09 7.72
C ILE A 231 -4.48 -15.35 6.65
N ASN A 232 -4.24 -14.05 6.87
CA ASN A 232 -3.60 -13.14 5.91
C ASN A 232 -4.20 -13.23 4.50
N GLY A 233 -5.53 -13.30 4.43
CA GLY A 233 -6.29 -13.39 3.18
C GLY A 233 -6.36 -14.77 2.53
N LYS A 234 -5.69 -15.79 3.08
CA LYS A 234 -5.75 -17.18 2.59
C LYS A 234 -6.71 -18.01 3.43
N SER A 235 -7.62 -18.74 2.78
CA SER A 235 -8.56 -19.63 3.46
C SER A 235 -7.84 -20.83 4.08
N ILE A 236 -8.06 -21.05 5.37
CA ILE A 236 -7.66 -22.29 6.07
C ILE A 236 -8.78 -23.32 6.13
N GLY A 237 -10.02 -22.91 5.82
CA GLY A 237 -11.15 -23.82 5.71
C GLY A 237 -12.42 -23.35 6.42
N GLY A 238 -13.33 -24.31 6.62
CA GLY A 238 -14.59 -24.14 7.33
C GLY A 238 -14.58 -24.68 8.76
N GLY A 239 -15.76 -24.94 9.31
CA GLY A 239 -15.91 -25.30 10.72
C GLY A 239 -15.31 -26.65 11.07
N ASP A 240 -15.44 -27.62 10.16
CA ASP A 240 -14.86 -28.96 10.32
C ASP A 240 -13.35 -28.95 10.16
N ASP A 241 -12.83 -28.17 9.20
CA ASP A 241 -11.39 -27.97 9.00
C ASP A 241 -10.74 -27.39 10.26
N VAL A 242 -11.35 -26.35 10.85
CA VAL A 242 -10.88 -25.73 12.11
C VAL A 242 -10.98 -26.70 13.28
N ALA A 243 -12.03 -27.51 13.37
CA ALA A 243 -12.18 -28.51 14.41
C ALA A 243 -11.12 -29.61 14.31
N ALA A 244 -10.83 -30.10 13.10
CA ALA A 244 -9.78 -31.08 12.87
C ALA A 244 -8.40 -30.53 13.28
N LEU A 245 -8.14 -29.25 13.01
CA LEU A 245 -6.90 -28.60 13.43
C LEU A 245 -6.76 -28.45 14.96
N ASP A 246 -7.89 -28.35 15.66
CA ASP A 246 -7.97 -28.26 17.12
C ASP A 246 -7.78 -29.63 17.80
N ASP A 247 -8.37 -30.68 17.25
CA ASP A 247 -8.31 -32.05 17.80
C ASP A 247 -6.91 -32.69 17.62
N GLY A 248 -6.22 -32.37 16.52
CA GLY A 248 -4.86 -32.84 16.25
C GLY A 248 -3.82 -32.09 17.07
N LYS A 249 -3.57 -32.51 18.34
CA LYS A 249 -2.45 -32.20 19.29
C LYS A 249 -1.53 -30.98 19.03
N GLY A 250 -2.01 -29.86 18.48
CA GLY A 250 -1.24 -28.61 18.31
C GLY A 250 -1.26 -27.94 16.93
N SER A 251 -1.98 -28.45 15.92
CA SER A 251 -1.83 -27.91 14.56
C SER A 251 -2.43 -26.52 14.37
N ILE A 252 -3.53 -26.13 15.04
CA ILE A 252 -4.11 -24.78 14.83
C ILE A 252 -3.14 -23.66 15.19
N MET A 253 -2.37 -23.82 16.28
CA MET A 253 -1.35 -22.85 16.68
C MET A 253 -0.19 -22.82 15.69
N GLU A 254 0.20 -23.98 15.16
CA GLU A 254 1.24 -24.09 14.14
C GLU A 254 0.79 -23.46 12.82
N THR A 255 -0.43 -23.74 12.36
CA THR A 255 -1.04 -23.12 11.18
C THR A 255 -1.11 -21.61 11.34
N VAL A 256 -1.56 -21.12 12.49
CA VAL A 256 -1.62 -19.68 12.79
C VAL A 256 -0.24 -19.05 12.79
N LYS A 257 0.78 -19.68 13.39
CA LYS A 257 2.16 -19.15 13.38
C LYS A 257 2.78 -19.19 11.98
N SER A 258 2.59 -20.29 11.25
CA SER A 258 3.12 -20.53 9.91
C SER A 258 2.52 -19.57 8.88
N MET A 259 1.19 -19.42 8.88
CA MET A 259 0.47 -18.56 7.92
C MET A 259 0.38 -17.10 8.38
N GLY A 260 0.45 -16.84 9.69
CA GLY A 260 0.32 -15.52 10.30
C GLY A 260 1.45 -14.55 10.02
N GLY A 261 2.65 -15.08 9.74
CA GLY A 261 3.83 -14.27 9.45
C GLY A 261 4.09 -13.19 10.50
N LYS A 262 4.52 -12.00 10.05
CA LYS A 262 4.88 -10.87 10.93
C LYS A 262 3.68 -10.20 11.62
N ARG A 263 2.44 -10.51 11.21
CA ARG A 263 1.23 -9.84 11.71
C ARG A 263 0.60 -10.52 12.93
N ILE A 264 1.02 -11.75 13.24
CA ILE A 264 0.54 -12.50 14.40
C ILE A 264 1.61 -12.51 15.47
N MET A 265 1.27 -12.01 16.65
CA MET A 265 2.19 -11.86 17.78
C MET A 265 2.20 -13.10 18.65
N THR A 266 1.03 -13.71 18.93
CA THR A 266 0.94 -14.83 19.88
C THR A 266 -0.29 -15.68 19.59
N ALA A 267 -0.16 -17.01 19.75
CA ALA A 267 -1.26 -17.96 19.73
C ALA A 267 -1.01 -19.01 20.82
N GLU A 268 -1.84 -19.00 21.87
CA GLU A 268 -1.75 -19.87 23.04
C GLU A 268 -3.14 -20.40 23.41
N LEU A 269 -3.23 -21.61 23.97
CA LEU A 269 -4.48 -22.11 24.52
C LEU A 269 -4.85 -21.26 25.76
N ARG A 270 -6.10 -20.80 25.87
CA ARG A 270 -6.54 -20.16 27.12
C ARG A 270 -6.50 -21.20 28.23
N LYS A 271 -5.76 -20.89 29.29
CA LYS A 271 -5.89 -21.64 30.55
C LYS A 271 -7.28 -21.33 31.09
N GLU A 272 -8.09 -22.35 31.34
CA GLU A 272 -9.33 -22.15 32.10
C GLU A 272 -8.93 -21.51 33.43
N GLU A 273 -9.35 -20.27 33.66
CA GLU A 273 -9.37 -19.73 35.01
C GLU A 273 -10.36 -20.59 35.77
N THR A 274 -9.85 -21.46 36.64
CA THR A 274 -10.65 -22.23 37.57
C THR A 274 -11.50 -21.25 38.36
N LYS A 275 -12.77 -21.14 37.96
CA LYS A 275 -13.77 -20.33 38.68
C LYS A 275 -13.72 -20.80 40.14
N PRO A 276 -13.37 -19.93 41.12
CA PRO A 276 -13.34 -20.37 42.51
C PRO A 276 -14.73 -20.87 42.87
N GLU A 277 -14.78 -22.10 43.38
CA GLU A 277 -15.96 -22.89 43.67
C GLU A 277 -16.83 -22.23 44.76
N MET A 278 -17.53 -21.14 44.43
CA MET A 278 -18.50 -20.47 45.31
C MET A 278 -19.85 -21.21 45.34
N ARG A 279 -19.84 -22.56 45.36
CA ARG A 279 -21.07 -23.38 45.51
C ARG A 279 -20.97 -24.49 46.56
N ARG A 280 -20.11 -24.32 47.56
CA ARG A 280 -20.08 -25.19 48.77
C ARG A 280 -20.33 -24.43 50.08
N LYS A 281 -21.27 -23.48 50.13
CA LYS A 281 -21.82 -22.99 51.42
C LYS A 281 -23.34 -22.83 51.49
N ALA A 282 -24.10 -23.20 50.46
CA ALA A 282 -25.57 -23.14 50.50
C ALA A 282 -26.27 -24.41 51.04
N LYS A 283 -25.53 -25.43 51.51
CA LYS A 283 -26.11 -26.69 52.04
C LYS A 283 -25.75 -27.02 53.50
N ARG A 284 -25.17 -26.08 54.25
CA ARG A 284 -24.84 -26.28 55.68
C ARG A 284 -25.49 -25.24 56.62
N SER A 285 -26.51 -24.53 56.15
CA SER A 285 -27.33 -23.60 56.94
C SER A 285 -28.80 -24.02 57.06
N MET A 286 -29.15 -25.22 56.59
CA MET A 286 -30.47 -25.82 56.77
C MET A 286 -30.30 -27.30 57.10
N ARG A 287 -29.83 -27.58 58.31
CA ARG A 287 -30.09 -28.80 59.09
C ARG A 287 -29.50 -28.63 60.47
#